data_AF-A0A8T6WMH5-F1
#
_entry.id   AF-A0A8T6WMH5-F1
#
_cell.length_a   1.000
_cell.length_b   1.000
_cell.length_c   1.000
_cell.angle_alpha   90.00
_cell.angle_beta   90.00
_cell.angle_gamma   90.00
#
_symmetry.space_group_name_H-M   'P 1'
#
loop_
_entity.id
_entity.type
_entity.pdbx_description
1 polymer ?
#
loop_
_entity_poly.entity_id
_entity_poly.type
_entity_poly.pdbx_seq_one_letter_code
_entity_poly.pdbx_strand_id
1 'polypeptide(L)' 'MSRSLSYNTDESAAVFRIAWYSVASRPNVILEEYSEAESQVFNGAAKFSLRIADEKALVNISVDGANSSISVDAEGKD' A
#
# COMPACT_ATOMS: atom_id res chain seq x y z
N MET A 1 -3.93 -12.70 1.09
CA MET A 1 -4.68 -12.34 -0.14
C MET A 1 -3.98 -11.16 -0.80
N SER A 2 -3.62 -11.28 -2.07
CA SER A 2 -2.98 -10.20 -2.84
C SER A 2 -3.88 -9.71 -3.97
N ARG A 3 -3.90 -8.41 -4.21
CA ARG A 3 -4.61 -7.81 -5.36
C ARG A 3 -3.71 -6.78 -6.02
N SER A 4 -3.48 -6.97 -7.31
CA SER A 4 -2.77 -6.01 -8.15
C SER A 4 -3.72 -5.42 -9.18
N LEU A 5 -3.52 -4.14 -9.51
CA LEU A 5 -4.33 -3.41 -10.48
C LEU A 5 -3.41 -2.49 -11.29
N SER A 6 -3.57 -2.50 -12.61
CA SER A 6 -2.97 -1.52 -13.50
C SER A 6 -3.84 -0.26 -13.58
N TYR A 7 -3.20 0.90 -13.71
CA TYR A 7 -3.87 2.18 -13.92
C TYR A 7 -3.29 2.88 -15.16
N ASN A 8 -4.06 3.78 -15.77
CA ASN A 8 -3.71 4.45 -17.02
C ASN A 8 -3.31 5.92 -16.82
N THR A 9 -3.05 6.34 -15.58
CA THR A 9 -2.75 7.73 -15.24
C THR A 9 -1.26 7.89 -14.96
N ASP A 10 -0.65 8.98 -15.41
CA ASP A 10 0.73 9.32 -15.06
C ASP A 10 0.90 9.73 -13.59
N GLU A 11 -0.18 9.75 -12.80
CA GLU A 11 -0.20 10.17 -11.40
C GLU A 11 0.00 9.00 -10.41
N SER A 12 1.07 8.21 -10.59
CA SER A 12 1.43 7.11 -9.68
C SER A 12 1.46 7.52 -8.20
N ALA A 13 1.89 8.75 -7.89
CA ALA A 13 1.89 9.30 -6.54
C ALA A 13 0.46 9.48 -5.98
N ALA A 14 -0.50 9.89 -6.81
CA ALA A 14 -1.89 10.01 -6.41
C ALA A 14 -2.49 8.63 -6.14
N VAL A 15 -2.22 7.65 -7.02
CA VAL A 15 -2.67 6.26 -6.85
C VAL A 15 -2.15 5.68 -5.53
N PHE A 16 -0.87 5.86 -5.24
CA PHE A 16 -0.27 5.44 -3.97
C PHE A 16 -0.96 6.09 -2.76
N ARG A 17 -1.18 7.41 -2.79
CA ARG A 17 -1.85 8.15 -1.70
C ARG A 17 -3.28 7.72 -1.47
N ILE A 18 -4.03 7.41 -2.53
CA ILE A 18 -5.41 6.89 -2.43
C ILE A 18 -5.41 5.54 -1.73
N ALA A 19 -4.53 4.62 -2.13
CA ALA A 19 -4.42 3.32 -1.50
C ALA A 19 -3.96 3.42 -0.05
N TRP A 20 -2.94 4.26 0.22
CA TRP A 20 -2.49 4.59 1.56
C TRP A 20 -3.65 5.05 2.44
N TYR A 21 -4.39 6.06 2.00
CA TYR A 21 -5.52 6.60 2.74
C TYR A 21 -6.58 5.53 3.02
N SER A 22 -6.85 4.65 2.06
CA SER A 22 -7.82 3.56 2.19
C SER A 22 -7.44 2.54 3.27
N VAL A 23 -6.13 2.36 3.54
CA VAL A 23 -5.64 1.50 4.62
C VAL A 23 -5.51 2.27 5.93
N ALA A 24 -4.82 3.41 5.92
CA ALA A 24 -4.50 4.21 7.10
C ALA A 24 -5.73 4.84 7.78
N SER A 25 -6.86 4.98 7.08
CA SER A 25 -8.12 5.48 7.65
C SER A 25 -8.85 4.46 8.53
N ARG A 26 -8.41 3.20 8.56
CA ARG A 26 -9.02 2.16 9.39
C ARG A 26 -8.56 2.28 10.86
N PRO A 27 -9.41 1.90 11.83
CA PRO A 27 -9.02 1.91 13.23
C PRO A 27 -7.89 0.92 13.51
N ASN A 28 -7.09 1.20 14.54
CA ASN A 28 -6.01 0.33 15.01
C ASN A 28 -4.96 -0.02 13.95
N VAL A 29 -4.78 0.86 12.96
CA VAL A 29 -3.71 0.76 11.96
C VAL A 29 -2.48 1.51 12.45
N ILE A 30 -1.32 0.88 12.31
CA ILE A 30 0.00 1.45 12.62
C ILE A 30 0.85 1.36 11.36
N LEU A 31 1.50 2.46 11.00
CA LEU A 31 2.52 2.45 9.95
C LEU A 31 3.80 1.81 10.51
N GLU A 32 4.27 0.76 9.86
CA GLU A 32 5.49 0.03 10.23
C GLU A 32 6.67 0.48 9.37
N GLU A 33 6.47 0.57 8.05
CA GLU A 33 7.53 0.92 7.09
C GLU A 33 6.95 1.81 5.98
N TYR A 34 7.77 2.73 5.47
CA TYR A 34 7.43 3.62 4.38
C TYR A 34 8.68 3.92 3.55
N SER A 35 8.50 3.95 2.23
CA SER A 35 9.53 4.32 1.27
C SER A 35 8.91 5.02 0.07
N GLU A 36 9.50 6.14 -0.34
CA GLU A 36 9.28 6.79 -1.63
C GLU A 36 10.65 7.06 -2.24
N ALA A 37 10.93 6.45 -3.39
CA ALA A 37 12.22 6.61 -4.05
C ALA A 37 12.35 8.01 -4.66
N GLU A 38 13.46 8.71 -4.38
CA GLU A 38 13.81 9.95 -5.09
C GLU A 38 14.28 9.61 -6.51
N SER A 39 13.33 9.54 -7.44
CA SER A 39 13.60 9.21 -8.83
C SER A 39 12.62 9.92 -9.77
N GLN A 40 12.93 9.96 -11.08
CA GLN A 40 12.01 10.50 -12.08
C GLN A 40 10.73 9.67 -12.21
N VAL A 41 10.81 8.39 -11.86
CA VAL A 41 9.66 7.47 -11.84
C VAL A 41 9.24 7.27 -10.38
N PHE A 42 7.97 7.51 -10.09
CA PHE A 42 7.48 7.34 -8.74
C PHE A 42 7.42 5.84 -8.37
N ASN A 43 8.14 5.45 -7.33
CA ASN A 43 8.02 4.13 -6.70
C ASN A 43 7.78 4.33 -5.21
N GLY A 44 6.69 3.77 -4.71
CA GLY A 44 6.25 3.95 -3.34
C GLY A 44 5.93 2.61 -2.68
N ALA A 45 6.29 2.44 -1.43
CA ALA A 45 5.94 1.27 -0.63
C ALA A 45 5.54 1.69 0.78
N ALA A 46 4.56 0.97 1.34
CA ALA A 46 4.08 1.17 2.70
C ALA A 46 3.70 -0.17 3.31
N LYS A 47 4.01 -0.34 4.59
CA LYS A 47 3.59 -1.49 5.37
C LYS A 47 2.86 -1.04 6.61
N PHE A 48 1.69 -1.60 6.80
CA PHE A 48 0.83 -1.34 7.93
C PHE A 48 0.64 -2.60 8.73
N SER A 49 0.56 -2.45 10.05
CA SER A 49 -0.05 -3.46 10.89
C SER A 49 -1.41 -3.01 11.37
N LEU A 50 -2.32 -3.96 11.53
CA LEU A 50 -3.64 -3.73 12.09
C LEU A 50 -3.99 -4.83 13.07
N ARG A 51 -4.74 -4.47 14.13
CA ARG A 51 -5.31 -5.44 15.07
C ARG A 51 -6.79 -5.67 14.76
N ILE A 52 -7.13 -6.90 14.43
CA ILE A 52 -8.51 -7.36 14.24
C ILE A 52 -8.74 -8.48 15.27
N ALA A 53 -9.69 -8.27 16.20
CA ALA A 53 -10.00 -9.27 17.24
C ALA A 53 -8.75 -9.79 18.00
N ASP A 54 -7.85 -8.87 18.39
CA ASP A 54 -6.55 -9.14 19.04
C ASP A 54 -5.49 -9.87 18.19
N GLU A 55 -5.78 -10.16 16.92
CA GLU A 55 -4.81 -10.72 15.98
C GLU A 55 -4.13 -9.63 15.15
N LYS A 56 -2.80 -9.77 14.97
CA LYS A 56 -2.02 -8.88 14.11
C LYS A 56 -2.15 -9.36 12.66
N ALA A 57 -2.72 -8.51 11.81
CA ALA A 57 -2.61 -8.63 10.36
C ALA A 57 -1.66 -7.54 9.81
N LEU A 58 -1.11 -7.79 8.64
CA LEU A 58 -0.25 -6.89 7.90
C LEU A 58 -0.90 -6.54 6.57
N VAL A 59 -0.74 -5.29 6.14
CA VAL A 59 -1.09 -4.84 4.80
C VAL A 59 0.10 -4.14 4.19
N ASN A 60 0.56 -4.65 3.05
CA ASN A 60 1.59 -4.03 2.24
C ASN A 60 0.94 -3.33 1.05
N ILE A 61 1.40 -2.13 0.73
CA ILE A 61 1.02 -1.37 -0.46
C ILE A 61 2.32 -1.11 -1.22
N SER A 62 2.33 -1.37 -2.52
CA SER A 62 3.43 -0.98 -3.40
C SER A 62 2.92 -0.42 -4.71
N VAL A 63 3.58 0.62 -5.21
CA VAL A 63 3.34 1.19 -6.53
C VAL A 63 4.64 1.15 -7.31
N ASP A 64 4.55 0.58 -8.50
CA ASP A 64 5.56 0.62 -9.54
C ASP A 64 5.10 1.61 -10.62
N GLY A 65 5.70 2.80 -10.63
CA GLY A 65 5.34 3.84 -11.58
C GLY A 65 5.80 3.54 -13.00
N ALA A 66 6.85 2.74 -13.20
CA ALA A 66 7.31 2.38 -14.55
C ALA A 66 6.29 1.48 -15.25
N ASN A 67 5.64 0.62 -14.47
CA ASN A 67 4.63 -0.32 -14.97
C ASN A 67 3.19 0.17 -14.75
N SER A 68 3.01 1.39 -14.22
CA SER A 68 1.70 1.93 -13.84
C SER A 68 0.84 0.91 -13.08
N SER A 69 1.45 0.29 -12.07
CA SER A 69 0.86 -0.82 -11.31
C SER A 69 0.84 -0.53 -9.83
N ILE A 70 -0.24 -0.96 -9.16
CA ILE A 70 -0.35 -0.97 -7.71
C ILE A 70 -0.62 -2.39 -7.23
N SER A 71 0.00 -2.76 -6.11
CA SER A 71 -0.25 -4.02 -5.41
C SER A 71 -0.62 -3.73 -3.96
N VAL A 72 -1.64 -4.45 -3.49
CA VAL A 72 -2.06 -4.46 -2.09
C VAL A 72 -2.09 -5.91 -1.62
N ASP A 73 -1.26 -6.22 -0.63
CA ASP A 73 -1.09 -7.56 -0.08
C ASP A 73 -1.51 -7.56 1.37
N ALA A 74 -2.48 -8.40 1.73
CA ALA A 74 -2.92 -8.59 3.09
C ALA A 74 -2.47 -9.97 3.60
N GLU A 75 -1.79 -9.96 4.74
CA GLU A 75 -1.32 -11.15 5.45
C GLU A 75 -1.97 -11.19 6.84
N GLY A 76 -2.77 -12.21 7.10
CA GLY A 76 -3.32 -12.52 8.41
C GLY A 76 -3.27 -14.04 8.61
N LYS A 77 -3.37 -14.51 9.86
CA LYS A 77 -3.77 -15.90 10.07
C LYS A 77 -5.25 -16.00 9.69
N ASP A 78 -5.58 -17.01 8.88
CA ASP A 78 -6.97 -17.40 8.60
C ASP A 78 -7.73 -17.74 9.89
#